data_AF-A0A0Q5U2M3-F1
#
_entry.id   AF-A0A0Q5U2M3-F1
#
_cell.length_a   1.000
_cell.length_b   1.000
_cell.length_c   1.000
_cell.angle_alpha   90.00
_cell.angle_beta   90.00
_cell.angle_gamma   90.00
#
_symmetry.space_group_name_H-M   'P 1'
#
loop_
_entity.id
_entity.type
_entity.pdbx_description
1 polymer ?
#
loop_
_entity_poly.entity_id
_entity_poly.type
_entity_poly.pdbx_seq_one_letter_code
_entity_poly.pdbx_strand_id
1 'polypeptide(L)' 'MSILAENTERKAILGIAKLLRHFSRFDFLLLCAEDAQALRQAENLLKGIVETNGYTTRFSKTRGTGILKFKP' A
#
# COMPACT_ATOMS: atom_id res chain seq x y z
N MET A 1 23.16 3.21 -2.78
CA MET A 1 22.82 2.80 -1.41
C MET A 1 23.28 1.37 -1.18
N SER A 2 23.60 0.97 0.06
CA SER A 2 23.98 -0.42 0.37
C SER A 2 22.81 -1.38 0.08
N ILE A 3 23.12 -2.62 -0.33
CA ILE A 3 22.13 -3.68 -0.63
C ILE A 3 21.20 -3.94 0.57
N LEU A 4 21.71 -3.77 1.80
CA LEU A 4 20.94 -3.92 3.03
C LEU A 4 19.87 -2.83 3.19
N ALA A 5 20.20 -1.59 2.83
CA ALA A 5 19.26 -0.47 2.88
C ALA A 5 18.14 -0.66 1.85
N GLU A 6 18.48 -1.05 0.62
CA GLU A 6 17.48 -1.31 -0.43
C GLU A 6 16.53 -2.46 -0.06
N ASN A 7 17.04 -3.53 0.55
CA ASN A 7 16.19 -4.62 1.03
C ASN A 7 15.28 -4.20 2.19
N THR A 8 15.75 -3.32 3.07
CA THR A 8 14.98 -2.82 4.21
C THR A 8 13.87 -1.88 3.73
N GLU A 9 14.18 -0.96 2.83
CA GLU A 9 13.22 -0.06 2.18
C GLU A 9 12.14 -0.86 1.45
N ARG A 10 12.54 -1.83 0.63
CA ARG A 10 11.60 -2.69 -0.08
C ARG A 10 10.67 -3.45 0.87
N LYS A 11 11.18 -3.94 2.01
CA LYS A 11 10.35 -4.62 3.02
C LYS A 11 9.38 -3.65 3.70
N ALA A 12 9.80 -2.43 4.02
CA ALA A 12 8.94 -1.40 4.59
C ALA A 12 7.78 -1.04 3.63
N ILE A 13 8.10 -0.81 2.35
CA ILE A 13 7.12 -0.52 1.30
C ILE A 13 6.15 -1.70 1.12
N LEU A 14 6.66 -2.94 1.17
CA LEU A 14 5.81 -4.13 1.13
C LEU A 14 4.85 -4.21 2.34
N GLY A 15 5.30 -3.78 3.52
CA GLY A 15 4.45 -3.66 4.71
C GLY A 15 3.30 -2.68 4.48
N ILE A 16 3.59 -1.50 3.95
CA ILE A 16 2.58 -0.49 3.58
C ILE A 16 1.59 -1.04 2.54
N ALA A 17 2.09 -1.72 1.51
CA ALA A 17 1.25 -2.34 0.50
C ALA A 17 0.31 -3.40 1.09
N LYS A 18 0.76 -4.17 2.09
CA LYS A 18 -0.10 -5.15 2.77
C LYS A 18 -1.24 -4.47 3.52
N LEU A 19 -0.99 -3.34 4.16
CA LEU A 19 -2.04 -2.54 4.81
C LEU A 19 -3.08 -2.06 3.79
N LEU A 20 -2.64 -1.52 2.65
CA LEU A 20 -3.53 -1.06 1.57
C LEU A 20 -4.53 -2.12 1.09
N ARG A 21 -4.18 -3.42 1.16
CA ARG A 21 -5.12 -4.51 0.81
C ARG A 21 -6.37 -4.53 1.69
N HIS A 22 -6.27 -4.06 2.93
CA HIS A 22 -7.40 -4.02 3.85
C HIS A 22 -8.31 -2.83 3.58
N PHE A 23 -7.80 -1.78 2.93
CA PHE A 23 -8.58 -0.57 2.63
C PHE A 23 -9.72 -0.85 1.65
N SER A 24 -9.52 -1.72 0.66
CA SER A 24 -10.58 -2.14 -0.27
C SER A 24 -11.68 -3.02 0.36
N ARG A 25 -11.54 -3.39 1.63
CA ARG A 25 -12.56 -4.16 2.36
C ARG A 25 -13.42 -3.28 3.27
N PHE A 26 -13.07 -2.00 3.43
CA PHE A 26 -13.85 -1.08 4.28
C PHE A 26 -15.18 -0.65 3.65
N ASP A 27 -15.36 -0.82 2.34
CA ASP A 27 -16.63 -0.55 1.65
C ASP A 27 -17.80 -1.41 2.17
N PHE A 28 -17.52 -2.52 2.85
CA PHE A 28 -18.52 -3.42 3.43
C PHE A 28 -18.84 -3.11 4.91
N LEU A 29 -18.18 -2.11 5.50
CA LEU A 29 -18.43 -1.70 6.87
C LEU A 29 -19.43 -0.55 6.90
N LEU A 30 -20.35 -0.58 7.87
CA LEU A 30 -21.29 0.51 8.14
C LEU A 30 -20.55 1.66 8.83
N LEU A 31 -19.77 2.40 8.04
CA LEU A 31 -18.97 3.53 8.49
C LEU A 31 -19.81 4.82 8.49
N CYS A 32 -19.52 5.71 9.45
CA CYS A 32 -19.99 7.08 9.36
C CYS A 32 -19.28 7.80 8.19
N ALA A 33 -19.89 8.87 7.67
CA ALA A 33 -19.32 9.64 6.57
C ALA A 33 -17.91 10.19 6.89
N GLU A 34 -17.68 10.61 8.14
CA GLU A 34 -16.39 11.11 8.61
C GLU A 34 -15.31 10.02 8.58
N ASP A 35 -15.61 8.82 9.07
CA ASP A 35 -14.70 7.68 9.09
C ASP A 35 -14.37 7.22 7.66
N ALA A 36 -15.37 7.18 6.77
CA ALA A 36 -15.18 6.83 5.37
C ALA A 36 -14.23 7.82 4.68
N GLN A 37 -14.37 9.12 4.96
CA GLN A 37 -13.48 10.15 4.42
C GLN A 37 -12.06 10.01 4.97
N ALA A 38 -11.91 9.79 6.29
CA ALA A 38 -10.61 9.60 6.92
C ALA A 38 -9.88 8.36 6.37
N LEU A 39 -10.60 7.25 6.17
CA LEU A 39 -10.05 6.03 5.57
C LEU A 39 -9.61 6.27 4.12
N ARG A 40 -10.38 7.01 3.34
CA ARG A 40 -10.03 7.36 1.96
C ARG A 40 -8.77 8.23 1.89
N GLN A 41 -8.63 9.18 2.81
CA GLN A 41 -7.42 10.00 2.92
C GLN A 41 -6.20 9.16 3.30
N ALA A 42 -6.35 8.26 4.28
CA ALA A 42 -5.28 7.35 4.68
C ALA A 42 -4.86 6.42 3.54
N GLU A 43 -5.81 5.86 2.78
CA GLU A 43 -5.54 5.05 1.58
C GLU A 43 -4.69 5.82 0.56
N ASN A 44 -5.09 7.06 0.25
CA ASN A 44 -4.37 7.90 -0.71
C ASN A 44 -2.95 8.24 -0.25
N LEU A 45 -2.76 8.55 1.04
CA LEU A 45 -1.44 8.83 1.60
C LEU A 45 -0.52 7.61 1.52
N LEU A 46 -0.99 6.44 1.93
CA LEU A 46 -0.21 5.21 1.87
C LEU A 46 0.13 4.82 0.44
N LYS A 47 -0.80 5.01 -0.51
CA LYS A 47 -0.57 4.78 -1.93
C LYS A 47 0.49 5.74 -2.49
N GLY A 48 0.42 7.02 -2.13
CA GLY A 48 1.41 8.03 -2.51
C GLY A 48 2.81 7.71 -1.99
N ILE A 49 2.94 7.18 -0.77
CA ILE A 49 4.25 6.73 -0.23
C ILE A 49 4.82 5.60 -1.09
N VAL A 50 4.01 4.61 -1.48
CA VAL A 50 4.49 3.49 -2.33
C VAL A 50 4.92 4.00 -3.71
N GLU A 51 4.14 4.89 -4.32
CA GLU A 51 4.38 5.43 -5.66
C GLU A 51 5.59 6.37 -5.71
N THR A 52 5.74 7.26 -4.73
CA THR A 52 6.90 8.18 -4.64
C THR A 52 8.22 7.46 -4.42
N ASN A 53 8.18 6.26 -3.83
CA ASN A 53 9.36 5.38 -3.72
C ASN A 53 9.60 4.53 -4.99
N GLY A 54 8.83 4.75 -6.06
CA GLY A 54 9.02 4.08 -7.34
C GLY A 54 8.43 2.68 -7.41
N TYR A 55 7.41 2.38 -6.59
CA TYR A 55 6.73 1.09 -6.61
C TYR A 55 5.25 1.24 -6.93
N THR A 56 4.63 0.16 -7.41
CA THR A 56 3.18 0.01 -7.51
C THR A 56 2.74 -1.24 -6.75
N THR A 57 1.52 -1.21 -6.20
CA THR A 57 0.95 -2.33 -5.46
C THR A 57 0.24 -3.31 -6.39
N ARG A 58 0.39 -4.61 -6.13
CA ARG A 58 -0.34 -5.66 -6.82
C ARG A 58 -1.05 -6.55 -5.82
N PHE A 59 -2.37 -6.65 -5.95
CA PHE A 59 -3.18 -7.54 -5.12
C PHE A 59 -3.56 -8.79 -5.92
N SER A 60 -3.24 -9.97 -5.38
CA SER A 60 -3.62 -11.26 -5.93
C SER A 60 -4.39 -12.06 -4.88
N LYS A 61 -5.50 -12.67 -5.29
CA LYS A 61 -6.26 -13.59 -4.42
C LYS A 61 -5.44 -14.83 -4.03
N THR A 62 -4.58 -15.32 -4.93
CA THR A 62 -3.77 -16.54 -4.73
C THR A 62 -2.37 -16.27 -4.19
N ARG A 63 -1.71 -15.18 -4.62
CA ARG A 63 -0.32 -14.85 -4.21
C ARG A 63 -0.21 -13.76 -3.15
N GLY A 64 -1.32 -13.20 -2.69
CA GLY A 64 -1.36 -12.14 -1.69
C GLY A 64 -0.95 -10.78 -2.26
N THR A 65 -0.34 -9.94 -1.42
CA THR A 65 0.11 -8.60 -1.79
C THR A 65 1.56 -8.63 -2.26
N GLY A 66 1.83 -8.06 -3.44
CA GLY A 66 3.16 -7.79 -3.94
C GLY A 66 3.37 -6.31 -4.27
N ILE A 67 4.64 -5.95 -4.46
CA ILE A 67 5.04 -4.64 -4.99
C ILE A 67 5.89 -4.84 -6.25
N LEU A 68 5.68 -4.01 -7.24
CA LEU A 68 6.44 -3.98 -8.49
C LEU A 68 7.18 -2.65 -8.56
N LYS A 69 8.49 -2.68 -8.82
CA LYS A 69 9.27 -1.45 -9.02
C LYS A 69 9.00 -0.93 -10.43
N PHE A 70 8.74 0.36 -10.59
CA PHE A 70 8.80 0.96 -11.91
C PHE A 70 10.22 0.78 -12.43
N LYS A 71 10.35 0.11 -13.58
CA LYS A 71 11.61 0.16 -14.32
C LYS A 71 11.60 1.51 -15.05
N PRO A 72 12.62 2.37 -14.88
CA PRO A 72 12.87 3.41 -15.86
C PRO A 72 13.16 2.79 -17.23
#